data_AF-V7C730-F1
#
_entry.id   AF-V7C730-F1
#
_cell.length_a   1.000
_cell.length_b   1.000
_cell.length_c   1.000
_cell.angle_alpha   90.00
_cell.angle_beta   90.00
_cell.angle_gamma   90.00
#
_symmetry.space_group_name_H-M   'P 1'
#
loop_
_entity.id
_entity.type
_entity.pdbx_description
1 polymer ?
#
loop_
_entity_poly.entity_id
_entity_poly.type
_entity_poly.pdbx_seq_one_letter_code
_entity_poly.pdbx_strand_id
1 'polypeptide(L)'
;MKLDSSNGQPPLAPHLPPPQDADTDADTEEIFVPPLNFAMVDNGIFRSGFPDSANFGFLKSLRLRSVICLCPEPYPETTSEFLKDNGIRLYQFGIDGCKHRTGCLVGCIRRLQRWCLSSVFDEYQRFAGAKARVSDQRFIELFDISYLKQQQLPFSCSMK
;
A
#
# COMPACT_ATOMS: atom_id res chain seq x y z
N MET A 1 79.22 -3.45 39.84
CA MET A 1 79.40 -3.99 38.48
C MET A 1 78.32 -3.37 37.61
N LYS A 2 78.73 -2.76 36.49
CA LYS A 2 77.87 -2.11 35.50
C LYS A 2 76.98 -3.16 34.82
N LEU A 3 75.74 -2.80 34.53
CA LEU A 3 75.07 -3.17 33.29
C LEU A 3 73.95 -2.16 33.03
N ASP A 4 74.19 -1.39 31.98
CA ASP A 4 73.22 -0.61 31.23
C ASP A 4 72.08 -1.51 30.73
N SER A 5 70.87 -0.98 30.79
CA SER A 5 69.75 -1.44 29.96
C SER A 5 69.02 -0.20 29.50
N SER A 6 69.45 0.32 28.37
CA SER A 6 68.64 1.14 27.49
C SER A 6 67.38 0.38 27.11
N ASN A 7 66.19 0.96 27.32
CA ASN A 7 65.07 0.63 26.44
C ASN A 7 64.24 1.88 26.16
N GLY A 8 64.09 2.16 24.87
CA GLY A 8 63.62 3.42 24.32
C GLY A 8 62.14 3.69 24.59
N GLN A 9 61.86 4.93 24.97
CA GLN A 9 60.51 5.47 25.01
C GLN A 9 60.02 5.63 23.57
N PRO A 10 58.86 5.06 23.18
CA PRO A 10 58.33 5.27 21.84
C PRO A 10 57.91 6.74 21.67
N PRO A 11 57.95 7.30 20.43
CA PRO A 11 57.57 8.69 20.20
C PRO A 11 56.08 8.87 20.47
N LEU A 12 55.72 9.97 21.15
CA LEU A 12 54.35 10.45 21.24
C LEU A 12 53.80 10.65 19.82
N ALA A 13 52.76 9.91 19.47
CA ALA A 13 52.08 10.06 18.19
C ALA A 13 51.54 11.50 18.03
N PRO A 14 51.57 12.09 16.83
CA PRO A 14 50.93 13.37 16.58
C PRO A 14 49.43 13.24 16.83
N HIS A 15 48.85 14.19 17.58
CA HIS A 15 47.41 14.36 17.69
C HIS A 15 46.82 14.50 16.28
N LEU A 16 46.13 13.47 15.81
CA LEU A 16 45.24 13.58 14.65
C LEU A 16 44.08 14.52 15.04
N PRO A 17 43.71 15.49 14.18
CA PRO A 17 42.43 16.16 14.34
C PRO A 17 41.30 15.12 14.24
N PRO A 18 40.16 15.32 14.91
CA PRO A 18 39.00 14.44 14.75
C PRO A 18 38.65 14.36 13.26
N PRO A 19 38.21 13.20 12.75
CA PRO A 19 37.69 13.12 11.38
C PRO A 19 36.52 14.11 11.27
N GLN A 20 36.73 15.18 10.50
CA GLN A 20 35.68 16.06 10.02
C GLN A 20 34.99 15.30 8.88
N ASP A 21 33.66 15.23 8.99
CA ASP A 21 32.72 14.86 7.94
C ASP A 21 32.83 13.42 7.44
N ALA A 22 32.50 12.48 8.33
CA ALA A 22 31.77 11.31 7.88
C ALA A 22 30.35 11.78 7.56
N ASP A 23 30.12 12.17 6.31
CA ASP A 23 28.79 12.16 5.69
C ASP A 23 28.21 10.78 5.95
N THR A 24 27.47 10.69 7.06
CA THR A 24 26.64 9.55 7.34
C THR A 24 25.40 9.80 6.51
N ASP A 25 25.51 9.56 5.21
CA ASP A 25 24.39 9.10 4.40
C ASP A 25 24.01 7.72 4.97
N ALA A 26 23.48 7.73 6.19
CA ALA A 26 22.57 6.72 6.65
C ALA A 26 21.36 6.92 5.75
N ASP A 27 21.42 6.27 4.57
CA ASP A 27 20.26 5.78 3.86
C ASP A 27 19.41 5.11 4.93
N THR A 28 18.51 5.91 5.49
CA THR A 28 17.47 5.43 6.37
C THR A 28 16.62 4.66 5.40
N GLU A 29 16.90 3.36 5.26
CA GLU A 29 16.11 2.41 4.49
C GLU A 29 14.66 2.72 4.84
N GLU A 30 13.96 3.45 3.97
CA GLU A 30 12.60 3.90 4.23
C GLU A 30 11.78 2.62 4.31
N ILE A 31 11.48 2.18 5.53
CA ILE A 31 10.77 0.92 5.74
C ILE A 31 9.36 1.11 5.19
N PHE A 32 9.14 0.58 4.00
CA PHE A 32 7.85 0.62 3.33
C PHE A 32 6.94 -0.46 3.91
N VAL A 33 6.07 -0.08 4.84
CA VAL A 33 5.08 -0.99 5.42
C VAL A 33 3.77 -0.91 4.63
N PRO A 34 3.38 -1.95 3.86
CA PRO A 34 2.11 -1.94 3.17
C PRO A 34 0.94 -2.04 4.17
N PRO A 35 -0.21 -1.41 3.87
CA PRO A 35 -1.40 -1.56 4.69
C PRO A 35 -1.87 -3.01 4.80
N LEU A 36 -2.70 -3.29 5.80
CA LEU A 36 -3.31 -4.60 5.98
C LEU A 36 -4.04 -5.05 4.69
N ASN A 37 -3.88 -6.32 4.30
CA ASN A 37 -4.52 -6.91 3.11
C ASN A 37 -4.24 -6.13 1.80
N PHE A 38 -3.10 -5.45 1.71
CA PHE A 38 -2.68 -4.78 0.49
C PHE A 38 -2.37 -5.78 -0.62
N ALA A 39 -2.88 -5.53 -1.82
CA ALA A 39 -2.50 -6.26 -3.03
C ALA A 39 -2.84 -5.47 -4.30
N MET A 40 -2.15 -5.78 -5.39
CA MET A 40 -2.52 -5.32 -6.72
C MET A 40 -3.69 -6.14 -7.26
N VAL A 41 -4.72 -5.46 -7.75
CA VAL A 41 -5.90 -6.08 -8.39
C VAL A 41 -5.71 -6.07 -9.89
N ASP A 42 -5.38 -4.92 -10.44
CA ASP A 42 -5.09 -4.73 -11.87
C ASP A 42 -4.03 -3.63 -12.02
N ASN A 43 -3.55 -3.39 -13.23
CA ASN A 43 -2.58 -2.35 -13.51
C ASN A 43 -3.09 -0.98 -13.04
N GLY A 44 -2.43 -0.42 -12.03
CA GLY A 44 -2.82 0.85 -11.41
C GLY A 44 -4.06 0.78 -10.49
N ILE A 45 -4.56 -0.42 -10.19
CA ILE A 45 -5.66 -0.65 -9.26
C ILE A 45 -5.16 -1.53 -8.11
N PHE A 46 -5.25 -1.00 -6.90
CA PHE A 46 -4.84 -1.69 -5.68
C PHE A 46 -6.02 -1.85 -4.74
N ARG A 47 -5.93 -2.86 -3.86
CA ARG A 47 -6.83 -3.06 -2.73
C ARG A 47 -6.04 -2.97 -1.44
N SER A 48 -6.71 -2.58 -0.37
CA SER A 48 -6.19 -2.67 1.00
C SER A 48 -7.32 -2.64 2.01
N GLY A 49 -6.99 -2.89 3.27
CA GLY A 49 -7.73 -2.38 4.42
C GLY A 49 -7.51 -0.88 4.62
N PHE A 50 -7.98 -0.36 5.75
CA PHE A 50 -7.73 1.02 6.12
C PHE A 50 -6.24 1.22 6.41
N PRO A 51 -5.59 2.22 5.78
CA PRO A 51 -4.22 2.56 6.09
C PRO A 51 -4.11 3.37 7.38
N ASP A 52 -2.98 3.23 8.06
CA ASP A 52 -2.54 4.06 9.17
C ASP A 52 -1.29 4.89 8.78
N SER A 53 -0.79 5.69 9.71
CA SER A 53 0.36 6.57 9.51
C SER A 53 1.65 5.83 9.18
N ALA A 54 1.83 4.59 9.66
CA ALA A 54 2.99 3.77 9.31
C ALA A 54 2.99 3.36 7.83
N ASN A 55 1.84 3.37 7.17
CA ASN A 55 1.73 3.03 5.76
C ASN A 55 1.95 4.20 4.79
N PHE A 56 2.04 5.44 5.28
CA PHE A 56 2.05 6.63 4.43
C PHE A 56 3.25 6.69 3.48
N GLY A 57 4.44 6.27 3.93
CA GLY A 57 5.61 6.15 3.07
C GLY A 57 5.37 5.20 1.90
N PHE A 58 4.76 4.04 2.15
CA PHE A 58 4.40 3.08 1.11
C PHE A 58 3.32 3.62 0.16
N LEU A 59 2.27 4.27 0.68
CA LEU A 59 1.24 4.86 -0.18
C LEU A 59 1.78 5.95 -1.10
N LYS A 60 2.78 6.71 -0.63
CA LYS A 60 3.45 7.75 -1.42
C LYS A 60 4.24 7.14 -2.58
N SER A 61 4.91 6.00 -2.37
CA SER A 61 5.67 5.32 -3.42
C SER A 61 4.78 4.79 -4.56
N LEU A 62 3.51 4.46 -4.26
CA LEU A 62 2.52 4.04 -5.27
C LEU A 62 2.07 5.16 -6.21
N ARG A 63 2.31 6.43 -5.88
CA ARG A 63 1.90 7.61 -6.68
C ARG A 63 0.41 7.59 -7.04
N LEU A 64 -0.44 7.31 -6.04
CA LEU A 64 -1.88 7.22 -6.21
C LEU A 64 -2.47 8.55 -6.66
N ARG A 65 -3.49 8.51 -7.53
CA ARG A 65 -4.27 9.70 -7.92
C ARG A 65 -5.58 9.83 -7.14
N SER A 66 -6.13 8.70 -6.73
CA SER A 66 -7.40 8.63 -6.02
C SER A 66 -7.45 7.42 -5.09
N VAL A 67 -8.30 7.54 -4.07
CA VAL A 67 -8.65 6.48 -3.13
C VAL A 67 -10.18 6.36 -3.08
N ILE A 68 -10.68 5.13 -3.13
CA ILE A 68 -12.11 4.83 -2.98
C ILE A 68 -12.32 4.19 -1.61
N CYS A 69 -13.08 4.85 -0.75
CA CYS A 69 -13.52 4.30 0.53
C CYS A 69 -14.97 3.81 0.39
N LEU A 70 -15.22 2.55 0.74
CA LEU A 70 -16.56 1.95 0.62
C LEU A 70 -17.35 1.99 1.95
N CYS A 71 -16.74 2.53 2.99
CA CYS A 71 -17.25 2.48 4.36
C CYS A 71 -18.16 3.68 4.63
N PRO A 72 -19.33 3.50 5.27
CA PRO A 72 -20.21 4.61 5.64
C PRO A 72 -19.66 5.46 6.77
N GLU A 73 -18.71 4.93 7.56
CA GLU A 73 -18.11 5.63 8.67
C GLU A 73 -17.23 6.81 8.18
N PRO A 74 -17.17 7.94 8.93
CA PRO A 74 -16.30 9.05 8.59
C PRO A 74 -14.85 8.60 8.37
N TYR A 75 -14.22 9.11 7.30
CA TYR A 75 -12.83 8.77 7.00
C TYR A 75 -11.89 9.40 8.05
N PRO A 76 -10.90 8.67 8.58
CA PRO A 76 -9.99 9.21 9.61
C PRO A 76 -9.30 10.50 9.17
N GLU A 77 -9.27 11.50 10.06
CA GLU A 77 -8.75 12.85 9.77
C GLU A 77 -7.30 12.81 9.32
N THR A 78 -6.43 12.11 10.07
CA THR A 78 -4.99 11.98 9.77
C THR A 78 -4.73 11.45 8.36
N THR A 79 -5.47 10.40 7.95
CA THR A 79 -5.32 9.84 6.60
C THR A 79 -5.91 10.81 5.57
N SER A 80 -7.01 11.50 5.88
CA SER A 80 -7.61 12.49 4.98
C SER A 80 -6.69 13.67 4.69
N GLU A 81 -5.95 14.13 5.70
CA GLU A 81 -4.94 15.18 5.57
C GLU A 81 -3.77 14.72 4.70
N PHE A 82 -3.23 13.53 4.99
CA PHE A 82 -2.20 12.92 4.14
C PHE A 82 -2.63 12.82 2.67
N LEU A 83 -3.87 12.38 2.40
CA LEU A 83 -4.39 12.30 1.03
C LEU A 83 -4.45 13.68 0.37
N LYS A 84 -4.91 14.71 1.09
CA LYS A 84 -4.97 16.09 0.59
C LYS A 84 -3.58 16.64 0.29
N ASP A 85 -2.62 16.47 1.21
CA ASP A 85 -1.25 16.98 1.08
C ASP A 85 -0.50 16.35 -0.09
N ASN A 86 -0.84 15.11 -0.44
CA ASN A 86 -0.26 14.40 -1.59
C ASN A 86 -1.10 14.54 -2.86
N GLY A 87 -2.14 15.38 -2.88
CA GLY A 87 -3.00 15.62 -4.05
C GLY A 87 -3.86 14.42 -4.46
N ILE A 88 -4.12 13.49 -3.54
CA ILE A 88 -4.89 12.27 -3.76
C ILE A 88 -6.37 12.55 -3.51
N ARG A 89 -7.21 12.25 -4.50
CA ARG A 89 -8.66 12.48 -4.40
C ARG A 89 -9.36 11.34 -3.66
N LEU A 90 -10.01 11.65 -2.54
CA LEU A 90 -10.84 10.69 -1.80
C LEU A 90 -12.27 10.68 -2.36
N TYR A 91 -12.74 9.50 -2.76
CA TYR A 91 -14.14 9.23 -3.11
C TYR A 91 -14.73 8.26 -2.09
N GLN A 92 -15.72 8.71 -1.34
CA GLN A 92 -16.36 7.89 -0.32
C GLN A 92 -17.78 7.51 -0.73
N PHE A 93 -18.04 6.21 -0.77
CA PHE A 93 -19.34 5.61 -1.05
C PHE A 93 -19.70 4.70 0.11
N GLY A 94 -20.48 5.20 1.07
CA GLY A 94 -20.94 4.40 2.19
C GLY A 94 -21.87 3.28 1.73
N ILE A 95 -21.38 2.04 1.70
CA ILE A 95 -22.20 0.88 1.36
C ILE A 95 -22.58 0.17 2.66
N ASP A 96 -23.87 0.22 2.99
CA ASP A 96 -24.46 -0.52 4.10
C ASP A 96 -24.68 -1.99 3.75
N GLY A 97 -24.75 -2.84 4.78
CA GLY A 97 -25.11 -4.26 4.63
C GLY A 97 -24.03 -5.18 4.05
N CYS A 98 -22.99 -4.66 3.40
CA CYS A 98 -21.87 -5.45 2.90
C CYS A 98 -20.68 -5.40 3.88
N LYS A 99 -20.27 -6.55 4.43
CA LYS A 99 -19.15 -6.62 5.40
C LYS A 99 -17.76 -6.74 4.74
N HIS A 100 -17.67 -7.28 3.53
CA HIS A 100 -16.42 -7.34 2.74
C HIS A 100 -16.54 -6.56 1.42
N ARG A 101 -16.84 -5.26 1.54
CA ARG A 101 -17.11 -4.35 0.41
C ARG A 101 -16.03 -4.39 -0.66
N THR A 102 -14.77 -4.28 -0.25
CA THR A 102 -13.62 -4.34 -1.17
C THR A 102 -13.54 -5.71 -1.87
N GLY A 103 -13.83 -6.80 -1.17
CA GLY A 103 -13.82 -8.15 -1.76
C GLY A 103 -14.89 -8.32 -2.83
N CYS A 104 -16.11 -7.87 -2.57
CA CYS A 104 -17.20 -7.90 -3.55
C CYS A 104 -16.87 -7.05 -4.79
N LEU A 105 -16.36 -5.82 -4.59
CA LEU A 105 -15.99 -4.95 -5.71
C LEU A 105 -14.88 -5.56 -6.57
N VAL A 106 -13.83 -6.10 -5.94
CA VAL A 106 -12.75 -6.81 -6.64
C VAL A 106 -13.30 -8.01 -7.40
N GLY A 107 -14.20 -8.79 -6.78
CA GLY A 107 -14.88 -9.89 -7.45
C GLY A 107 -15.64 -9.45 -8.70
N CYS A 108 -16.35 -8.32 -8.64
CA CYS A 108 -17.02 -7.73 -9.81
C CYS A 108 -16.02 -7.28 -10.89
N ILE A 109 -14.86 -6.72 -10.51
CA ILE A 109 -13.79 -6.38 -11.46
C ILE A 109 -13.27 -7.65 -12.17
N ARG A 110 -13.02 -8.74 -11.45
CA ARG A 110 -12.62 -10.02 -12.06
C ARG A 110 -13.67 -10.58 -13.00
N ARG A 111 -14.95 -10.42 -12.66
CA ARG A 111 -16.10 -10.77 -13.51
C ARG A 111 -16.09 -9.97 -14.81
N LEU A 112 -15.77 -8.68 -14.77
CA LEU A 112 -15.59 -7.84 -15.96
C LEU A 112 -14.39 -8.29 -16.81
N GLN A 113 -13.31 -8.71 -16.16
CA GLN A 113 -12.13 -9.33 -16.79
C GLN A 113 -12.38 -10.75 -17.32
N ARG A 114 -13.62 -11.28 -17.24
CA ARG A 114 -14.04 -12.61 -17.70
C ARG A 114 -13.35 -13.79 -17.01
N TRP A 115 -12.96 -13.63 -15.75
CA TRP A 115 -12.48 -14.76 -14.95
C TRP A 115 -13.60 -15.76 -14.69
N CYS A 116 -13.27 -17.05 -14.58
CA CYS A 116 -14.24 -18.07 -14.17
C CYS A 116 -14.57 -17.91 -12.68
N LEU A 117 -15.81 -18.24 -12.29
CA LEU A 117 -16.29 -18.03 -10.92
C LEU A 117 -15.43 -18.71 -9.87
N SER A 118 -14.92 -19.90 -10.16
CA SER A 118 -14.02 -20.62 -9.26
C SER A 118 -12.77 -19.81 -8.91
N SER A 119 -12.10 -19.20 -9.89
CA SER A 119 -10.93 -18.36 -9.65
C SER A 119 -11.29 -17.06 -8.93
N VAL A 120 -12.45 -16.48 -9.20
CA VAL A 120 -12.92 -15.28 -8.50
C VAL A 120 -13.18 -15.58 -7.02
N PHE A 121 -13.81 -16.71 -6.73
CA PHE A 121 -14.11 -17.11 -5.35
C PHE A 121 -12.86 -17.51 -4.59
N ASP A 122 -11.90 -18.18 -5.24
CA ASP A 122 -10.61 -18.50 -4.64
C ASP A 122 -9.86 -17.21 -4.21
N GLU A 123 -9.78 -16.22 -5.10
CA GLU A 123 -9.19 -14.91 -4.76
C GLU A 123 -9.95 -14.23 -3.62
N TYR A 124 -11.29 -14.18 -3.69
CA TYR A 124 -12.11 -13.59 -2.63
C TYR A 124 -11.85 -14.26 -1.27
N GLN A 125 -11.86 -15.60 -1.22
CA GLN A 125 -11.65 -16.37 -0.01
C GLN A 125 -10.25 -16.16 0.55
N ARG A 126 -9.23 -16.05 -0.32
CA ARG A 126 -7.86 -15.76 0.11
C ARG A 126 -7.75 -14.45 0.90
N PHE A 127 -8.47 -13.41 0.48
CA PHE A 127 -8.45 -12.12 1.19
C PHE A 127 -9.44 -12.01 2.34
N ALA A 128 -10.60 -12.67 2.26
CA ALA A 128 -11.59 -12.67 3.33
C ALA A 128 -11.22 -13.63 4.47
N GLY A 129 -10.43 -14.66 4.18
CA GLY A 129 -9.98 -15.68 5.13
C GLY A 129 -11.16 -16.32 5.87
N ALA A 130 -11.01 -16.51 7.18
CA ALA A 130 -12.05 -17.06 8.05
C ALA A 130 -13.35 -16.23 8.10
N LYS A 131 -13.34 -14.99 7.57
CA LYS A 131 -14.52 -14.11 7.53
C LYS A 131 -15.29 -14.23 6.21
N ALA A 132 -14.84 -15.04 5.26
CA ALA A 132 -15.51 -15.25 3.98
C ALA A 132 -16.99 -15.63 4.13
N ARG A 133 -17.84 -15.08 3.26
CA ARG A 133 -19.29 -15.33 3.29
C ARG A 133 -19.83 -15.82 1.97
N VAL A 134 -20.78 -16.74 2.06
CA VAL A 134 -21.53 -17.25 0.92
C VAL A 134 -22.41 -16.15 0.30
N SER A 135 -22.95 -15.23 1.11
CA SER A 135 -23.73 -14.08 0.62
C SER A 135 -22.93 -13.22 -0.35
N ASP A 136 -21.66 -12.99 -0.05
CA ASP A 136 -20.76 -12.14 -0.85
C ASP A 136 -20.41 -12.85 -2.17
N GLN A 137 -20.14 -14.15 -2.12
CA GLN A 137 -19.91 -14.97 -3.33
C GLN A 137 -21.15 -14.99 -4.24
N ARG A 138 -22.34 -15.16 -3.66
CA ARG A 138 -23.60 -15.13 -4.41
C ARG A 138 -23.88 -13.76 -5.03
N PHE A 139 -23.52 -12.68 -4.34
CA PHE A 139 -23.59 -11.33 -4.92
C PHE A 139 -22.67 -11.20 -6.14
N ILE A 140 -21.41 -11.66 -6.06
CA ILE A 140 -20.46 -11.64 -7.18
C ILE A 140 -20.95 -12.51 -8.34
N GLU A 141 -21.55 -13.67 -8.06
CA GLU A 141 -22.12 -14.59 -9.05
C GLU A 141 -23.24 -13.94 -9.86
N LEU A 142 -24.16 -13.29 -9.16
CA LEU A 142 -25.36 -12.67 -9.73
C LEU A 142 -25.10 -11.27 -10.28
N PHE A 143 -23.89 -10.73 -10.11
CA PHE A 143 -23.53 -9.43 -10.63
C PHE A 143 -23.66 -9.40 -12.16
N ASP A 144 -24.62 -8.61 -12.65
CA ASP A 144 -24.87 -8.46 -14.07
C ASP A 144 -23.85 -7.52 -14.72
N ILE A 145 -22.95 -8.12 -15.47
CA ILE A 145 -21.90 -7.44 -16.23
C ILE A 145 -22.47 -6.70 -17.45
N SER A 146 -23.64 -7.11 -17.94
CA SER A 146 -24.22 -6.63 -19.21
C SER A 146 -24.46 -5.12 -19.18
N TYR A 147 -24.89 -4.60 -18.03
CA TYR A 147 -25.15 -3.18 -17.81
C TYR A 147 -23.90 -2.30 -17.96
N LEU A 148 -22.74 -2.80 -17.53
CA LEU A 148 -21.48 -2.05 -17.62
C LEU A 148 -20.89 -2.04 -19.02
N LYS A 149 -21.20 -3.06 -19.84
CA LYS A 149 -20.75 -3.10 -21.24
C LYS A 149 -21.46 -2.08 -22.14
N GLN A 150 -22.66 -1.62 -21.77
CA GLN A 150 -23.39 -0.60 -22.52
C GLN A 150 -22.80 0.81 -22.34
N GLN A 151 -22.07 1.04 -21.25
CA GLN A 151 -21.34 2.28 -21.01
C GLN A 151 -19.94 2.15 -21.61
N GLN A 152 -19.83 2.14 -22.96
CA GLN A 152 -18.55 2.49 -23.58
C GLN A 152 -18.28 3.97 -23.29
N LEU A 153 -17.66 4.24 -22.14
CA LEU A 153 -17.17 5.56 -21.83
C LEU A 153 -15.99 5.84 -22.77
N PRO A 154 -15.98 6.97 -23.50
CA PRO A 154 -14.89 7.34 -24.38
C PRO A 154 -13.72 7.84 -23.52
N PHE A 155 -13.05 6.93 -22.82
CA PHE A 155 -11.79 7.26 -22.15
C PHE A 155 -10.67 7.23 -23.19
N SER A 156 -10.55 8.33 -23.93
CA SER A 156 -9.28 8.73 -24.51
C SER A 156 -8.33 9.06 -23.35
N CYS A 157 -7.55 8.07 -22.92
CA CYS A 157 -6.39 8.32 -22.07
C CYS A 157 -5.31 8.95 -22.95
N SER A 158 -5.33 10.27 -23.08
CA SER A 158 -4.21 11.02 -23.62
C SER A 158 -3.21 11.21 -22.49
N MET A 159 -2.22 10.32 -22.39
CA MET A 159 -1.02 10.60 -21.62
C MET A 159 -0.29 11.75 -22.32
N LYS A 160 -0.25 12.91 -21.65
CA LYS A 160 0.70 13.98 -21.93
C LYS A 160 1.85 13.85 -20.94
#